data_AF-A0A8H7J3X7-F1
#
_entry.id   AF-A0A8H7J3X7-F1
#
_cell.length_a   1.000
_cell.length_b   1.000
_cell.length_c   1.000
_cell.angle_alpha   90.00
_cell.angle_beta   90.00
_cell.angle_gamma   90.00
#
_symmetry.space_group_name_H-M   'P 1'
#
loop_
_entity.id
_entity.type
_entity.pdbx_description
1 polymer ?
#
loop_
_entity_poly.entity_id
_entity_poly.type
_entity_poly.pdbx_seq_one_letter_code
_entity_poly.pdbx_strand_id
1 'polypeptide(L)'
;MKHQILTVMLAGAVAANPIAVLRKREVPQEHAHRNVVLAVNTLLGQNNPDNIQDAVFGLLGAAAAKNGAGNIADADCLQQATADQAFTNAKAAGDVDGMTSALIFRALERNTGSVGLASVPCASLQAVNPEIAALQQHQDPAGDGAQALNKQIAEELARQIASVGGDPALANEASTFAPGQVGDPTAKGNTCDDESDEKGCINTLGLRVDDLTAAEITAAVQGVGASAGRQGNAGNGTQAASSGCGGV
;
A
#
# COMPACT_ATOMS: atom_id res chain seq x y z
N MET A 1 0.78 -7.65 -89.15
CA MET A 1 0.40 -8.12 -87.80
C MET A 1 1.61 -8.01 -86.89
N LYS A 2 1.68 -6.98 -86.05
CA LYS A 2 2.65 -6.87 -84.95
C LYS A 2 1.92 -6.16 -83.80
N HIS A 3 1.45 -6.94 -82.84
CA HIS A 3 0.93 -6.44 -81.57
C HIS A 3 2.12 -6.13 -80.66
N GLN A 4 2.31 -4.87 -80.28
CA GLN A 4 3.19 -4.51 -79.18
C GLN A 4 2.33 -4.33 -77.93
N ILE A 5 2.57 -5.24 -76.98
CA ILE A 5 1.93 -5.31 -75.67
C ILE A 5 2.60 -4.29 -74.76
N LEU A 6 1.75 -3.55 -74.06
CA LEU A 6 2.02 -2.59 -73.01
C LEU A 6 2.53 -3.32 -71.75
N THR A 7 3.66 -2.90 -71.17
CA THR A 7 4.08 -3.34 -69.83
C THR A 7 4.19 -2.13 -68.91
N VAL A 8 3.14 -1.89 -68.13
CA VAL A 8 3.15 -0.92 -67.03
C VAL A 8 3.71 -1.62 -65.80
N MET A 9 4.91 -1.25 -65.36
CA MET A 9 5.43 -1.66 -64.05
C MET A 9 4.87 -0.73 -62.98
N LEU A 10 3.96 -1.26 -62.15
CA LEU A 10 3.49 -0.60 -60.94
C LEU A 10 4.42 -1.02 -59.78
N ALA A 11 5.32 -0.12 -59.36
CA ALA A 11 6.12 -0.30 -58.17
C ALA A 11 5.24 -0.05 -56.93
N GLY A 12 4.80 -1.12 -56.27
CA GLY A 12 4.09 -1.03 -55.00
C GLY A 12 5.05 -0.69 -53.87
N ALA A 13 4.99 0.52 -53.34
CA ALA A 13 5.63 0.88 -52.09
C ALA A 13 4.85 0.25 -50.93
N VAL A 14 5.34 -0.86 -50.40
CA VAL A 14 4.85 -1.41 -49.13
C VAL A 14 5.44 -0.55 -48.01
N ALA A 15 4.67 0.44 -47.54
CA ALA A 15 4.97 1.10 -46.29
C ALA A 15 4.72 0.10 -45.15
N ALA A 16 5.78 -0.52 -44.66
CA ALA A 16 5.74 -1.26 -43.41
C ALA A 16 5.50 -0.25 -42.29
N ASN A 17 4.24 -0.07 -41.90
CA ASN A 17 3.91 0.53 -40.61
C ASN A 17 4.49 -0.42 -39.56
N PRO A 18 5.41 0.02 -38.68
CA PRO A 18 5.62 -0.70 -37.45
C PRO A 18 4.28 -0.63 -36.74
N ILE A 19 3.55 -1.74 -36.72
CA ILE A 19 2.49 -1.96 -35.74
C ILE A 19 3.24 -1.77 -34.42
N ALA A 20 3.07 -0.59 -33.81
CA ALA A 20 3.40 -0.41 -32.43
C ALA A 20 2.70 -1.56 -31.74
N VAL A 21 3.48 -2.54 -31.29
CA VAL A 21 2.98 -3.60 -30.44
C VAL A 21 2.45 -2.84 -29.26
N LEU A 22 1.13 -2.64 -29.23
CA LEU A 22 0.39 -2.31 -28.04
C LEU A 22 0.67 -3.48 -27.11
N ARG A 23 1.80 -3.42 -26.39
CA ARG A 23 1.98 -4.21 -25.19
C ARG A 23 0.84 -3.75 -24.32
N LYS A 24 -0.21 -4.58 -24.23
CA LYS A 24 -1.11 -4.52 -23.09
C LYS A 24 -0.18 -4.42 -21.89
N ARG A 25 -0.28 -3.29 -21.17
CA ARG A 25 0.51 -3.12 -19.96
C ARG A 25 0.25 -4.34 -19.08
N GLU A 26 1.34 -4.79 -18.49
CA GLU A 26 1.41 -5.92 -17.59
C GLU A 26 0.33 -5.75 -16.53
N VAL A 27 -0.30 -6.87 -16.18
CA VAL A 27 -1.56 -6.89 -15.43
C VAL A 27 -1.37 -6.08 -14.14
N PRO A 28 -2.27 -5.12 -13.85
CA PRO A 28 -2.23 -4.40 -12.58
C PRO A 28 -2.14 -5.44 -11.47
N GLN A 29 -1.43 -5.25 -10.37
CA GLN A 29 -1.55 -6.13 -9.20
C GLN A 29 -2.38 -5.43 -8.11
N GLU A 30 -2.99 -4.31 -8.49
CA GLU A 30 -3.33 -3.24 -7.56
C GLU A 30 -4.68 -3.50 -6.91
N HIS A 31 -5.46 -4.43 -7.49
CA HIS A 31 -6.68 -4.95 -6.92
C HIS A 31 -6.49 -6.32 -6.26
N ALA A 32 -5.25 -6.80 -6.08
CA ALA A 32 -4.97 -8.00 -5.29
C ALA A 32 -5.60 -7.91 -3.89
N HIS A 33 -5.44 -6.75 -3.25
CA HIS A 33 -5.98 -6.40 -1.93
C HIS A 33 -7.17 -5.44 -2.04
N ARG A 34 -8.11 -5.74 -2.94
CA ARG A 34 -9.27 -4.86 -3.22
C ARG A 34 -10.06 -4.47 -1.97
N ASN A 35 -10.19 -5.38 -1.00
CA ASN A 35 -10.80 -5.11 0.31
C ASN A 35 -10.16 -3.91 1.01
N VAL A 36 -8.82 -3.84 1.04
CA VAL A 36 -8.07 -2.75 1.66
C VAL A 36 -8.23 -1.46 0.85
N VAL A 37 -8.14 -1.54 -0.48
CA VAL A 37 -8.33 -0.37 -1.38
C VAL A 37 -9.72 0.24 -1.17
N LEU A 38 -10.78 -0.57 -1.09
CA LEU A 38 -12.14 -0.10 -0.86
C LEU A 38 -12.32 0.55 0.52
N ALA A 39 -11.71 -0.02 1.56
CA ALA A 39 -11.72 0.56 2.91
C ALA A 39 -11.03 1.94 2.91
N VAL A 40 -9.85 2.06 2.30
CA VAL A 40 -9.13 3.33 2.21
C VAL A 40 -9.87 4.36 1.37
N ASN A 41 -10.49 3.97 0.26
CA ASN A 41 -11.32 4.87 -0.54
C ASN A 41 -12.51 5.42 0.27
N THR A 42 -13.14 4.58 1.11
CA THR A 42 -14.21 5.02 2.01
C THR A 42 -13.70 6.08 2.99
N LEU A 43 -12.51 5.90 3.55
CA LEU A 43 -11.88 6.84 4.47
C LEU A 43 -11.48 8.14 3.76
N LEU A 44 -10.87 8.07 2.58
CA LEU A 44 -10.56 9.26 1.76
C LEU A 44 -11.81 10.08 1.47
N GLY A 45 -12.94 9.43 1.18
CA GLY A 45 -14.22 10.09 0.92
C GLY A 45 -14.75 10.96 2.06
N GLN A 46 -14.25 10.76 3.29
CA GLN A 46 -14.62 11.59 4.45
C GLN A 46 -13.97 12.97 4.43
N ASN A 47 -12.69 13.04 4.04
CA ASN A 47 -11.93 14.28 3.88
C ASN A 47 -10.69 14.04 3.02
N ASN A 48 -10.61 14.71 1.86
CA ASN A 48 -9.56 14.52 0.86
C ASN A 48 -9.03 15.87 0.35
N PRO A 49 -8.25 16.60 1.17
CA PRO A 49 -7.78 17.94 0.83
C PRO A 49 -6.83 17.95 -0.37
N ASP A 50 -6.10 16.84 -0.59
CA ASP A 50 -5.20 16.68 -1.71
C ASP A 50 -5.89 16.21 -3.00
N ASN A 51 -7.20 15.98 -2.98
CA ASN A 51 -7.96 15.53 -4.14
C ASN A 51 -7.34 14.27 -4.79
N ILE A 52 -6.90 13.31 -3.97
CA ILE A 52 -6.42 12.00 -4.43
C ILE A 52 -7.59 11.26 -5.08
N GLN A 53 -7.41 10.74 -6.29
CA GLN A 53 -8.55 10.26 -7.08
C GLN A 53 -9.08 8.90 -6.61
N ASP A 54 -8.17 7.95 -6.39
CA ASP A 54 -8.48 6.61 -5.88
C ASP A 54 -7.22 6.04 -5.22
N ALA A 55 -7.38 5.33 -4.10
CA ALA A 55 -6.31 4.70 -3.36
C ALA A 55 -5.49 3.71 -4.20
N VAL A 56 -6.10 3.08 -5.22
CA VAL A 56 -5.40 2.16 -6.13
C VAL A 56 -4.18 2.82 -6.81
N PHE A 57 -4.23 4.13 -7.05
CA PHE A 57 -3.10 4.84 -7.66
C PHE A 57 -1.86 4.88 -6.78
N GLY A 58 -2.01 4.77 -5.45
CA GLY A 58 -0.88 4.65 -4.52
C GLY A 58 -0.11 3.34 -4.67
N LEU A 59 -0.76 2.27 -5.14
CA LEU A 59 -0.16 0.95 -5.33
C LEU A 59 0.52 0.81 -6.69
N LEU A 60 0.34 1.79 -7.58
CA LEU A 60 0.98 1.83 -8.88
C LEU A 60 2.42 2.37 -8.83
N GLY A 61 3.23 1.96 -9.79
CA GLY A 61 4.50 2.61 -10.10
C GLY A 61 4.32 4.09 -10.47
N ALA A 62 5.36 4.90 -10.19
CA ALA A 62 5.32 6.36 -10.25
C ALA A 62 4.73 6.96 -11.54
N ALA A 63 4.95 6.32 -12.69
CA ALA A 63 4.42 6.81 -13.97
C ALA A 63 2.89 6.75 -14.04
N ALA A 64 2.26 5.72 -13.47
CA ALA A 64 0.81 5.55 -13.49
C ALA A 64 0.15 6.21 -12.27
N ALA A 65 0.82 6.20 -11.11
CA ALA A 65 0.39 6.89 -9.90
C ALA A 65 0.06 8.37 -10.11
N LYS A 66 0.83 9.06 -10.97
CA LYS A 66 0.61 10.48 -11.34
C LYS A 66 -0.81 10.78 -11.85
N ASN A 67 -1.50 9.82 -12.44
CA ASN A 67 -2.84 10.04 -12.99
C ASN A 67 -3.90 10.21 -11.90
N GLY A 68 -3.65 9.72 -10.68
CA GLY A 68 -4.56 9.82 -9.54
C GLY A 68 -3.99 10.57 -8.34
N ALA A 69 -2.81 11.18 -8.49
CA ALA A 69 -2.07 11.77 -7.38
C ALA A 69 -2.72 13.02 -6.76
N GLY A 70 -3.66 13.66 -7.46
CA GLY A 70 -4.23 14.92 -7.01
C GLY A 70 -3.14 15.99 -6.86
N ASN A 71 -3.05 16.56 -5.66
CA ASN A 71 -2.07 17.57 -5.29
C ASN A 71 -0.74 16.98 -4.79
N ILE A 72 -0.61 15.65 -4.69
CA ILE A 72 0.63 15.00 -4.28
C ILE A 72 1.64 15.08 -5.43
N ALA A 73 2.67 15.92 -5.24
CA ALA A 73 3.67 16.18 -6.28
C ALA A 73 4.61 14.99 -6.52
N ASP A 74 5.00 14.29 -5.46
CA ASP A 74 5.88 13.13 -5.54
C ASP A 74 5.05 11.84 -5.59
N ALA A 75 5.03 11.22 -6.77
CA ALA A 75 4.29 9.99 -7.01
C ALA A 75 4.82 8.80 -6.19
N ASP A 76 6.09 8.82 -5.74
CA ASP A 76 6.61 7.78 -4.84
C ASP A 76 6.09 7.93 -3.41
N CYS A 77 5.58 9.11 -3.07
CA CYS A 77 4.93 9.38 -1.79
C CYS A 77 3.41 9.20 -1.81
N LEU A 78 2.80 8.89 -2.96
CA LEU A 78 1.34 8.81 -3.07
C LEU A 78 0.71 7.75 -2.16
N GLN A 79 1.34 6.58 -2.02
CA GLN A 79 0.85 5.56 -1.09
C GLN A 79 0.86 6.07 0.35
N GLN A 80 1.97 6.70 0.77
CA GLN A 80 2.10 7.22 2.13
C GLN A 80 1.10 8.33 2.39
N ALA A 81 0.97 9.30 1.47
CA ALA A 81 0.01 10.39 1.61
C ALA A 81 -1.43 9.88 1.69
N THR A 82 -1.79 8.92 0.82
CA THR A 82 -3.10 8.25 0.85
C THR A 82 -3.36 7.57 2.19
N ALA A 83 -2.41 6.77 2.67
CA ALA A 83 -2.54 6.05 3.93
C ALA A 83 -2.65 7.01 5.12
N ASP A 84 -1.82 8.05 5.13
CA ASP A 84 -1.75 9.06 6.19
C ASP A 84 -3.05 9.85 6.30
N GLN A 85 -3.61 10.28 5.15
CA GLN A 85 -4.90 10.97 5.12
C GLN A 85 -6.05 10.05 5.57
N ALA A 86 -6.08 8.80 5.09
CA ALA A 86 -7.09 7.83 5.49
C ALA A 86 -7.02 7.51 6.99
N PHE A 87 -5.81 7.36 7.53
CA PHE A 87 -5.58 7.14 8.96
C PHE A 87 -6.03 8.34 9.80
N THR A 88 -5.71 9.57 9.38
CA THR A 88 -6.20 10.79 10.04
C THR A 88 -7.73 10.83 10.10
N ASN A 89 -8.40 10.48 9.00
CA ASN A 89 -9.86 10.45 8.95
C ASN A 89 -10.44 9.39 9.91
N ALA A 90 -9.91 8.16 9.87
CA ALA A 90 -10.30 7.09 10.77
C ALA A 90 -10.08 7.44 12.24
N LYS A 91 -8.92 8.04 12.57
CA LYS A 91 -8.56 8.47 13.92
C LYS A 91 -9.50 9.57 14.43
N ALA A 92 -9.88 10.52 13.57
CA ALA A 92 -10.87 11.55 13.92
C ALA A 92 -12.27 10.96 14.20
N ALA A 93 -12.62 9.85 13.54
CA ALA A 93 -13.87 9.13 13.75
C ALA A 93 -13.83 8.13 14.93
N GLY A 94 -12.65 7.84 15.48
CA GLY A 94 -12.48 6.75 16.47
C GLY A 94 -12.65 5.35 15.86
N ASP A 95 -12.43 5.22 14.56
CA ASP A 95 -12.60 3.99 13.78
C ASP A 95 -11.30 3.16 13.77
N VAL A 96 -11.23 2.16 14.64
CA VAL A 96 -10.05 1.27 14.77
C VAL A 96 -9.86 0.39 13.54
N ASP A 97 -10.95 -0.06 12.92
CA ASP A 97 -10.89 -0.89 11.72
C ASP A 97 -10.40 -0.04 10.52
N GLY A 98 -10.85 1.21 10.44
CA GLY A 98 -10.36 2.20 9.48
C GLY A 98 -8.88 2.54 9.67
N MET A 99 -8.44 2.77 10.92
CA MET A 99 -7.02 2.99 11.24
C MET A 99 -6.18 1.78 10.83
N THR A 100 -6.64 0.57 11.15
CA THR A 100 -5.99 -0.70 10.77
C THR A 100 -5.89 -0.85 9.26
N SER A 101 -6.96 -0.56 8.52
CA SER A 101 -6.97 -0.64 7.05
C SER A 101 -5.97 0.33 6.41
N ALA A 102 -5.84 1.54 6.96
CA ALA A 102 -4.85 2.52 6.49
C ALA A 102 -3.41 2.07 6.77
N LEU A 103 -3.14 1.45 7.94
CA LEU A 103 -1.84 0.86 8.26
C LEU A 103 -1.48 -0.29 7.31
N ILE A 104 -2.41 -1.21 7.06
CA ILE A 104 -2.23 -2.30 6.10
C ILE A 104 -1.93 -1.72 4.71
N PHE A 105 -2.72 -0.75 4.25
CA PHE A 105 -2.50 -0.11 2.95
C PHE A 105 -1.11 0.54 2.82
N ARG A 106 -0.61 1.17 3.89
CA ARG A 106 0.75 1.76 3.88
C ARG A 106 1.83 0.71 3.66
N ALA A 107 1.61 -0.49 4.18
CA ALA A 107 2.54 -1.60 4.11
C ALA A 107 2.42 -2.41 2.82
N LEU A 108 1.32 -2.35 2.08
CA LEU A 108 1.17 -3.11 0.83
C LEU A 108 2.31 -2.86 -0.15
N GLU A 109 2.68 -3.89 -0.90
CA GLU A 109 3.62 -3.76 -2.02
C GLU A 109 3.09 -2.78 -3.07
N ARG A 110 3.98 -1.98 -3.66
CA ARG A 110 3.68 -1.20 -4.86
C ARG A 110 4.16 -1.94 -6.09
N ASN A 111 3.35 -2.00 -7.14
CA ASN A 111 3.73 -2.60 -8.40
C ASN A 111 4.76 -1.74 -9.13
N THR A 112 5.98 -2.26 -9.22
CA THR A 112 7.12 -1.61 -9.89
C THR A 112 7.16 -1.88 -11.38
N GLY A 113 6.26 -2.72 -11.91
CA GLY A 113 6.20 -3.13 -13.31
C GLY A 113 7.30 -4.11 -13.71
N SER A 114 7.94 -4.80 -12.75
CA SER A 114 8.91 -5.86 -13.03
C SER A 114 9.06 -6.76 -11.81
N VAL A 115 9.08 -8.08 -12.05
CA VAL A 115 9.34 -9.07 -10.99
C VAL A 115 10.72 -8.85 -10.38
N GLY A 116 10.76 -8.74 -9.05
CA GLY A 116 11.96 -8.56 -8.23
C GLY A 116 12.53 -7.14 -8.22
N LEU A 117 11.88 -6.17 -8.86
CA LEU A 117 12.31 -4.77 -8.81
C LEU A 117 11.82 -4.11 -7.52
N ALA A 118 12.76 -3.58 -6.74
CA ALA A 118 12.46 -2.88 -5.49
C ALA A 118 11.65 -1.59 -5.74
N SER A 119 10.66 -1.37 -4.87
CA SER A 119 9.87 -0.16 -4.83
C SER A 119 10.66 1.00 -4.25
N VAL A 120 10.61 2.17 -4.91
CA VAL A 120 11.25 3.38 -4.41
C VAL A 120 10.52 3.87 -3.14
N PRO A 121 11.24 4.10 -2.02
CA PRO A 121 10.63 4.64 -0.81
C PRO A 121 10.26 6.12 -0.97
N CYS A 122 9.20 6.54 -0.30
CA CYS A 122 8.85 7.95 -0.17
C CYS A 122 9.93 8.69 0.64
N ALA A 123 10.57 9.69 0.05
CA ALA A 123 11.63 10.47 0.70
C ALA A 123 11.29 11.95 0.88
N SER A 124 10.30 12.48 0.15
CA SER A 124 10.01 13.91 0.10
C SER A 124 8.87 14.36 1.00
N LEU A 125 8.06 13.42 1.50
CA LEU A 125 6.89 13.70 2.35
C LEU A 125 7.06 12.99 3.69
N GLN A 126 6.86 13.74 4.77
CA GLN A 126 6.79 13.19 6.12
C GLN A 126 5.32 12.97 6.50
N ALA A 127 4.95 11.75 6.86
CA ALA A 127 3.61 11.45 7.37
C ALA A 127 3.34 12.21 8.68
N VAL A 128 2.12 12.73 8.85
CA VAL A 128 1.68 13.44 10.05
C VAL A 128 1.35 12.49 11.18
N ASN A 129 0.90 11.26 10.87
CA ASN A 129 0.65 10.23 11.87
C ASN A 129 1.91 9.40 12.11
N PRO A 130 2.44 9.33 13.35
CA PRO A 130 3.64 8.55 13.65
C PRO A 130 3.46 7.06 13.36
N GLU A 131 2.25 6.53 13.47
CA GLU A 131 1.93 5.13 13.16
C GLU A 131 2.14 4.82 11.67
N ILE A 132 1.82 5.77 10.78
CA ILE A 132 2.05 5.66 9.34
C ILE A 132 3.52 5.94 9.00
N ALA A 133 4.15 6.89 9.68
CA ALA A 133 5.56 7.23 9.50
C ALA A 133 6.52 6.08 9.87
N ALA A 134 6.12 5.21 10.80
CA ALA A 134 6.89 4.04 11.19
C ALA A 134 6.93 2.93 10.13
N LEU A 135 6.01 2.98 9.16
CA LEU A 135 5.83 1.93 8.16
C LEU A 135 6.44 2.30 6.81
N GLN A 136 6.85 1.26 6.08
CA GLN A 136 7.22 1.30 4.67
C GLN A 136 6.51 0.16 3.93
N GLN A 137 6.52 0.23 2.61
CA GLN A 137 5.92 -0.79 1.75
C GLN A 137 6.73 -2.08 1.69
N HIS A 138 6.03 -3.21 1.60
CA HIS A 138 6.60 -4.49 1.19
C HIS A 138 7.28 -4.35 -0.17
N GLN A 139 8.29 -5.19 -0.38
CA GLN A 139 9.01 -5.33 -1.65
C GLN A 139 8.55 -6.58 -2.38
N ASP A 140 8.74 -6.58 -3.70
CA ASP A 140 8.51 -7.78 -4.51
C ASP A 140 9.29 -8.97 -3.92
N PRO A 141 8.62 -10.08 -3.59
CA PRO A 141 9.22 -11.22 -2.90
C PRO A 141 10.33 -11.93 -3.70
N ALA A 142 10.43 -11.71 -5.01
CA ALA A 142 11.51 -12.20 -5.85
C ALA A 142 12.78 -11.31 -5.80
N GLY A 143 12.71 -10.15 -5.13
CA GLY A 143 13.84 -9.25 -4.94
C GLY A 143 14.86 -9.76 -3.91
N ASP A 144 16.12 -9.39 -4.11
CA ASP A 144 17.20 -9.76 -3.19
C ASP A 144 16.96 -9.20 -1.78
N GLY A 145 16.85 -10.09 -0.80
CA GLY A 145 16.60 -9.73 0.60
C GLY A 145 15.15 -9.32 0.93
N ALA A 146 14.24 -9.35 -0.05
CA ALA A 146 12.86 -8.90 0.12
C ALA A 146 12.11 -9.68 1.21
N GLN A 147 12.25 -11.00 1.27
CA GLN A 147 11.57 -11.83 2.28
C GLN A 147 11.92 -11.43 3.72
N ALA A 148 13.19 -11.15 4.00
CA ALA A 148 13.61 -10.74 5.33
C ALA A 148 13.12 -9.32 5.68
N LEU A 149 13.10 -8.42 4.69
CA LEU A 149 12.60 -7.06 4.85
C LEU A 149 11.08 -7.02 5.04
N ASN A 150 10.33 -7.78 4.23
CA ASN A 150 8.89 -7.93 4.30
C ASN A 150 8.46 -8.45 5.67
N LYS A 151 9.17 -9.45 6.20
CA LYS A 151 8.98 -9.90 7.58
C LYS A 151 9.14 -8.78 8.61
N GLN A 152 10.19 -7.97 8.51
CA GLN A 152 10.39 -6.83 9.43
C GLN A 152 9.26 -5.79 9.30
N ILE A 153 8.78 -5.55 8.08
CA ILE A 153 7.65 -4.66 7.81
C ILE A 153 6.38 -5.21 8.45
N ALA A 154 6.09 -6.51 8.29
CA ALA A 154 4.94 -7.15 8.91
C ALA A 154 5.01 -7.12 10.44
N GLU A 155 6.21 -7.30 11.04
CA GLU A 155 6.39 -7.17 12.49
C GLU A 155 6.10 -5.75 12.98
N GLU A 156 6.57 -4.73 12.25
CA GLU A 156 6.28 -3.32 12.57
C GLU A 156 4.79 -3.00 12.37
N LEU A 157 4.18 -3.51 11.30
CA LEU A 157 2.75 -3.38 11.06
C LEU A 157 1.94 -3.99 12.20
N ALA A 158 2.28 -5.19 12.67
CA ALA A 158 1.63 -5.81 13.82
C ALA A 158 1.72 -4.94 15.08
N ARG A 159 2.88 -4.31 15.33
CA ARG A 159 3.06 -3.35 16.43
C ARG A 159 2.17 -2.13 16.28
N GLN A 160 2.08 -1.55 15.09
CA GLN A 160 1.25 -0.38 14.84
C GLN A 160 -0.25 -0.69 14.92
N ILE A 161 -0.69 -1.85 14.44
CA ILE A 161 -2.08 -2.30 14.58
C ILE A 161 -2.43 -2.50 16.07
N ALA A 162 -1.54 -3.15 16.84
CA ALA A 162 -1.72 -3.30 18.29
C ALA A 162 -1.79 -1.93 19.01
N SER A 163 -0.97 -0.96 18.61
CA SER A 163 -0.87 0.33 19.28
C SER A 163 -2.16 1.16 19.19
N VAL A 164 -2.91 0.99 18.11
CA VAL A 164 -4.23 1.61 17.88
C VAL A 164 -5.41 0.76 18.36
N GLY A 165 -5.15 -0.43 18.90
CA GLY A 165 -6.16 -1.33 19.46
C GLY A 165 -6.79 -2.32 18.46
N GLY A 166 -6.23 -2.47 17.26
CA GLY A 166 -6.67 -3.47 16.27
C GLY A 166 -6.11 -4.87 16.54
N ASP A 167 -6.54 -5.86 15.76
CA ASP A 167 -6.02 -7.23 15.81
C ASP A 167 -4.68 -7.36 15.07
N PRO A 168 -3.55 -7.61 15.76
CA PRO A 168 -2.24 -7.70 15.13
C PRO A 168 -2.11 -8.83 14.10
N ALA A 169 -2.99 -9.84 14.15
CA ALA A 169 -3.02 -10.90 13.15
C ALA A 169 -3.32 -10.37 11.74
N LEU A 170 -4.00 -9.22 11.65
CA LEU A 170 -4.28 -8.54 10.38
C LEU A 170 -3.02 -7.96 9.71
N ALA A 171 -1.86 -7.98 10.36
CA ALA A 171 -0.61 -7.58 9.70
C ALA A 171 -0.28 -8.46 8.48
N ASN A 172 -0.61 -9.76 8.53
CA ASN A 172 -0.45 -10.66 7.38
C ASN A 172 -1.36 -10.31 6.21
N GLU A 173 -2.38 -9.45 6.37
CA GLU A 173 -3.16 -8.94 5.24
C GLU A 173 -2.27 -8.15 4.27
N ALA A 174 -1.19 -7.52 4.75
CA ALA A 174 -0.25 -6.80 3.89
C ALA A 174 0.76 -7.72 3.18
N SER A 175 0.75 -9.02 3.49
CA SER A 175 1.69 -9.98 2.93
C SER A 175 1.54 -10.17 1.44
N THR A 176 2.61 -10.68 0.84
CA THR A 176 2.79 -10.77 -0.62
C THR A 176 2.46 -12.16 -1.16
N PHE A 177 2.61 -12.31 -2.47
CA PHE A 177 2.48 -13.59 -3.18
C PHE A 177 3.75 -14.45 -3.01
N ALA A 178 3.69 -15.70 -3.45
CA ALA A 178 4.92 -16.48 -3.65
C ALA A 178 5.82 -15.81 -4.71
N PRO A 179 7.16 -15.82 -4.54
CA PRO A 179 8.08 -15.15 -5.45
C PRO A 179 7.91 -15.62 -6.89
N GLY A 180 7.81 -14.66 -7.81
CA GLY A 180 7.79 -14.91 -9.25
C GLY A 180 9.17 -15.19 -9.84
N GLN A 181 9.23 -15.37 -11.16
CA GLN A 181 10.49 -15.51 -11.88
C GLN A 181 11.01 -14.13 -12.33
N VAL A 182 12.20 -13.74 -11.88
CA VAL A 182 12.89 -12.54 -12.38
C VAL A 182 13.10 -12.66 -13.89
N GLY A 183 12.74 -11.61 -14.63
CA GLY A 183 12.79 -11.59 -16.09
C GLY A 183 11.58 -12.24 -16.78
N ASP A 184 10.52 -12.57 -16.05
CA ASP A 184 9.22 -12.95 -16.63
C ASP A 184 8.77 -11.86 -17.64
N PRO A 185 8.58 -12.20 -18.93
CA PRO A 185 8.22 -11.23 -19.97
C PRO A 185 6.81 -10.66 -19.81
N THR A 186 6.02 -11.18 -18.88
CA THR A 186 4.69 -10.67 -18.53
C THR A 186 4.69 -9.77 -17.29
N ALA A 187 5.81 -9.73 -16.56
CA ALA A 187 5.98 -9.11 -15.24
C ALA A 187 4.88 -9.42 -14.20
N LYS A 188 4.08 -10.48 -14.39
CA LYS A 188 2.98 -10.79 -13.47
C LYS A 188 3.45 -11.54 -12.25
N GLY A 189 4.46 -12.40 -12.37
CA GLY A 189 4.77 -13.36 -11.30
C GLY A 189 3.56 -14.25 -10.98
N ASN A 190 3.36 -14.56 -9.71
CA ASN A 190 2.25 -15.42 -9.23
C ASN A 190 1.02 -14.62 -8.76
N THR A 191 0.88 -13.39 -9.26
CA THR A 191 -0.11 -12.44 -8.75
C THR A 191 -1.48 -12.60 -9.41
N CYS A 192 -2.46 -11.90 -8.85
CA CYS A 192 -3.81 -11.80 -9.38
C CYS A 192 -4.26 -10.33 -9.38
N ASP A 193 -5.30 -10.03 -10.15
CA ASP A 193 -5.86 -8.69 -10.24
C ASP A 193 -7.31 -8.75 -10.68
N ASP A 194 -8.20 -8.46 -9.75
CA ASP A 194 -9.63 -8.49 -10.01
C ASP A 194 -10.31 -7.35 -9.24
N GLU A 195 -10.65 -6.28 -9.96
CA GLU A 195 -11.38 -5.16 -9.40
C GLU A 195 -12.80 -5.54 -8.92
N SER A 196 -13.36 -6.63 -9.47
CA SER A 196 -14.71 -7.12 -9.14
C SER A 196 -14.74 -8.03 -7.92
N ASP A 197 -13.58 -8.52 -7.46
CA ASP A 197 -13.46 -9.30 -6.25
C ASP A 197 -13.23 -8.39 -5.04
N GLU A 198 -14.31 -7.94 -4.40
CA GLU A 198 -14.25 -7.05 -3.24
C GLU A 198 -13.45 -7.61 -2.06
N LYS A 199 -13.26 -8.94 -1.96
CA LYS A 199 -12.44 -9.55 -0.90
C LYS A 199 -10.94 -9.48 -1.18
N GLY A 200 -10.56 -9.10 -2.40
CA GLY A 200 -9.20 -9.20 -2.90
C GLY A 200 -8.93 -10.61 -3.41
N CYS A 201 -8.52 -10.72 -4.67
CA CYS A 201 -8.24 -12.00 -5.30
C CYS A 201 -7.11 -12.77 -4.60
N ILE A 202 -6.19 -12.09 -3.91
CA ILE A 202 -5.13 -12.75 -3.14
C ILE A 202 -5.71 -13.61 -2.02
N ASN A 203 -6.83 -13.17 -1.44
CA ASN A 203 -7.52 -13.83 -0.34
C ASN A 203 -8.47 -14.92 -0.86
N THR A 204 -9.25 -14.63 -1.90
CA THR A 204 -10.24 -15.59 -2.43
C THR A 204 -9.59 -16.79 -3.11
N LEU A 205 -8.44 -16.59 -3.74
CA LEU A 205 -7.67 -17.65 -4.38
C LEU A 205 -6.65 -18.30 -3.44
N GLY A 206 -6.48 -17.78 -2.22
CA GLY A 206 -5.52 -18.30 -1.23
C GLY A 206 -4.08 -18.22 -1.72
N LEU A 207 -3.72 -17.12 -2.40
CA LEU A 207 -2.40 -16.90 -2.98
C LEU A 207 -1.42 -16.19 -2.03
N ARG A 208 -1.93 -15.70 -0.90
CA ARG A 208 -1.15 -15.01 0.12
C ARG A 208 -0.14 -15.95 0.78
N VAL A 209 1.09 -15.48 0.90
CA VAL A 209 2.13 -16.13 1.70
C VAL A 209 2.36 -15.26 2.92
N ASP A 210 1.80 -15.67 4.05
CA ASP A 210 1.91 -14.95 5.32
C ASP A 210 3.40 -14.78 5.74
N ASP A 211 3.79 -13.53 6.03
CA ASP A 211 5.17 -13.20 6.44
C ASP A 211 5.46 -13.61 7.89
N LEU A 212 4.42 -13.67 8.73
CA LEU A 212 4.52 -14.01 10.14
C LEU A 212 3.66 -15.21 10.52
N THR A 213 4.22 -16.04 11.40
CA THR A 213 3.44 -17.01 12.17
C THR A 213 2.72 -16.35 13.34
N ALA A 214 1.68 -16.99 13.88
CA ALA A 214 0.97 -16.50 15.06
C ALA A 214 1.89 -16.27 16.28
N ALA A 215 2.94 -17.10 16.43
CA ALA A 215 3.92 -16.95 17.51
C ALA A 215 4.79 -15.69 17.31
N GLU A 216 5.17 -15.38 16.08
CA GLU A 216 5.95 -14.19 15.73
C GLU A 216 5.11 -12.92 15.89
N ILE A 217 3.83 -12.95 15.49
CA ILE A 217 2.89 -11.84 15.75
C ILE A 217 2.79 -11.58 17.25
N THR A 218 2.58 -12.64 18.04
CA THR A 218 2.52 -12.53 19.50
C THR A 218 3.81 -11.94 20.07
N ALA A 219 4.98 -12.38 19.58
CA ALA A 219 6.27 -11.86 20.02
C ALA A 219 6.47 -10.39 19.63
N ALA A 220 6.09 -10.00 18.41
CA ALA A 220 6.27 -8.64 17.89
C ALA A 220 5.50 -7.60 18.71
N VAL A 221 4.33 -7.96 19.25
CA VAL A 221 3.48 -7.04 20.01
C VAL A 221 3.69 -7.09 21.52
N GLN A 222 4.62 -7.91 22.02
CA GLN A 222 4.96 -7.94 23.44
C GLN A 222 5.46 -6.57 23.90
N GLY A 223 4.77 -5.99 24.89
CA GLY A 223 5.13 -4.69 25.44
C GLY A 223 4.55 -3.49 24.68
N VAL A 224 3.78 -3.70 23.61
CA VAL A 224 2.97 -2.64 23.00
C VAL A 224 1.77 -2.37 23.91
N GLY A 225 1.88 -1.36 24.77
CA GLY A 225 0.74 -0.85 25.51
C GLY A 225 -0.14 -0.02 24.58
N ALA A 226 -1.42 -0.37 24.44
CA ALA A 226 -2.41 0.42 23.69
C ALA A 226 -2.36 1.87 24.19
N SER A 227 -1.77 2.75 23.38
CA SER A 227 -1.52 4.14 23.74
C SER A 227 -2.43 5.03 22.91
N ALA A 228 -3.74 4.78 23.00
CA ALA A 228 -4.76 5.65 22.43
C ALA A 228 -5.97 5.70 23.37
N GLY A 229 -6.16 6.83 24.07
CA GLY A 229 -7.39 7.12 24.80
C GLY A 229 -7.30 7.90 26.11
N ARG A 230 -6.11 8.19 26.66
CA ARG A 230 -5.99 9.03 27.88
C ARG A 230 -5.24 10.33 27.62
N GLN A 231 -5.87 11.21 26.84
CA GLN A 231 -5.60 12.64 26.94
C GLN A 231 -6.92 13.39 26.94
N GLY A 232 -7.24 13.98 28.09
CA GLY A 232 -8.34 14.93 28.24
C GLY A 232 -9.31 14.65 29.41
N ASN A 233 -8.83 14.61 30.65
CA ASN A 233 -9.57 15.29 31.71
C ASN A 233 -8.62 15.74 32.83
N ALA A 234 -8.55 17.06 32.99
CA ALA A 234 -7.79 17.74 34.02
C ALA A 234 -8.32 17.38 35.41
N GLY A 235 -7.46 16.82 36.26
CA GLY A 235 -7.64 16.78 37.70
C GLY A 235 -6.61 17.67 38.35
N ASN A 236 -6.92 18.96 38.51
CA ASN A 236 -6.14 19.90 39.31
C ASN A 236 -6.22 19.47 40.78
N GLY A 237 -5.34 18.56 41.20
CA GLY A 237 -5.20 18.11 42.58
C GLY A 237 -4.43 19.14 43.39
N THR A 238 -5.09 20.21 43.82
CA THR A 238 -4.58 21.11 44.84
C THR A 238 -4.28 20.30 46.11
N GLN A 239 -2.99 20.11 46.43
CA GLN A 239 -2.59 19.53 47.71
C GLN A 239 -3.01 20.49 48.83
N ALA A 240 -3.96 20.05 49.66
CA ALA A 240 -4.25 20.70 50.92
C ALA A 240 -3.06 20.51 51.87
N ALA A 241 -2.38 21.61 52.19
CA ALA A 241 -1.36 21.65 53.22
C ALA A 241 -2.01 21.37 54.58
N SER A 242 -1.67 20.24 55.20
CA SER A 242 -2.01 19.97 56.59
C SER A 242 -1.09 20.79 57.51
N SER A 243 -1.62 21.87 58.06
CA SER A 243 -1.01 22.62 59.16
C SER A 243 -0.97 21.75 60.42
N GLY A 244 0.19 21.13 60.69
CA GLY A 244 0.52 20.57 61.99
C GLY A 244 1.06 21.67 62.91
N CYS A 245 0.21 22.19 63.78
CA CYS A 245 0.59 23.09 64.88
C CYS A 245 1.30 22.26 65.97
N GLY A 246 2.43 22.77 66.48
CA GLY A 246 3.26 22.11 67.50
C GLY A 246 2.94 22.50 68.95
N GLY A 247 3.71 21.89 69.86
CA GLY A 247 3.83 22.19 71.30
C GLY A 247 2.70 21.57 72.14
N VAL A 248 2.91 20.93 73.29
CA VAL A 248 3.99 20.94 74.30
C VAL A 248 4.02 19.57 74.97
#